data_AF-W4MFB3-F1
#
_entry.id   AF-W4MFB3-F1
#
_cell.length_a   1.000
_cell.length_b   1.000
_cell.length_c   1.000
_cell.angle_alpha   90.00
_cell.angle_beta   90.00
_cell.angle_gamma   90.00
#
_symmetry.space_group_name_H-M   'P 1'
#
loop_
_entity.id
_entity.type
_entity.pdbx_description
1 polymer ?
#
loop_
_entity_poly.entity_id
_entity_poly.type
_entity_poly.pdbx_seq_one_letter_code
_entity_poly.pdbx_strand_id
1 'polypeptide(L)'
;MATSLVLSTSVSLTYYGHCAFLWQTPGEVRVLIDPYRNRHDRYRFTRRFPDVPCDLALITHAHFDHDATLELAETVSVLRMPGDFHHRDLHVRGILDQHSGRFSRGMANVMFRLETAG
;
A
#
# COMPACT_ATOMS: atom_id res chain seq x y z
N MET A 1 -5.14 18.06 -36.58
CA MET A 1 -5.04 16.67 -36.07
C MET A 1 -5.28 16.73 -34.57
N ALA A 2 -6.48 16.42 -34.12
CA ALA A 2 -6.79 16.37 -32.69
C ALA A 2 -6.52 14.94 -32.21
N THR A 3 -5.43 14.73 -31.47
CA THR A 3 -5.12 13.45 -30.86
C THR A 3 -6.04 13.29 -29.66
N SER A 4 -7.11 12.51 -29.80
CA SER A 4 -7.96 12.13 -28.66
C SER A 4 -7.17 11.16 -27.78
N LEU A 5 -6.67 11.63 -26.63
CA LEU A 5 -6.18 10.77 -25.58
C LEU A 5 -7.39 10.05 -24.96
N VAL A 6 -7.53 8.76 -25.26
CA VAL A 6 -8.38 7.88 -24.46
C VAL A 6 -7.66 7.70 -23.13
N LEU A 7 -8.09 8.42 -22.10
CA LEU A 7 -7.64 8.16 -20.74
C LEU A 7 -8.16 6.78 -20.35
N SER A 8 -7.25 5.86 -20.04
CA SER A 8 -7.59 4.53 -19.53
C SER A 8 -8.36 4.70 -18.23
N THR A 9 -9.58 4.16 -18.14
CA THR A 9 -10.37 4.15 -16.90
C THR A 9 -10.10 2.91 -16.05
N SER A 10 -9.15 2.07 -16.46
CA SER A 10 -8.89 0.80 -15.78
C SER A 10 -8.01 1.00 -14.54
N VAL A 11 -8.40 0.30 -13.49
CA VAL A 11 -7.61 0.12 -12.29
C VAL A 11 -6.85 -1.19 -12.42
N SER A 12 -5.56 -1.20 -12.08
CA SER A 12 -4.78 -2.45 -12.04
C SER A 12 -4.36 -2.80 -10.60
N LEU A 13 -4.31 -4.09 -10.32
CA LEU A 13 -3.84 -4.64 -9.05
C LEU A 13 -2.80 -5.71 -9.33
N THR A 14 -1.58 -5.50 -8.85
CA THR A 14 -0.49 -6.49 -8.95
C THR A 14 -0.22 -7.09 -7.57
N TYR A 15 -0.23 -8.42 -7.47
CA TYR A 15 0.01 -9.14 -6.23
C TYR A 15 1.49 -9.54 -6.10
N TYR A 16 2.13 -9.16 -4.99
CA TYR A 16 3.56 -9.42 -4.73
C TYR A 16 3.80 -10.50 -3.66
N GLY A 17 2.73 -11.09 -3.12
CA GLY A 17 2.81 -12.08 -2.05
C GLY A 17 2.32 -11.56 -0.70
N HIS A 18 1.86 -12.46 0.16
CA HIS A 18 1.36 -12.15 1.49
C HIS A 18 0.22 -11.12 1.46
N CYS A 19 0.39 -9.95 2.09
CA CYS A 19 -0.58 -8.85 2.08
C CYS A 19 -0.15 -7.72 1.14
N ALA A 20 0.88 -7.94 0.31
CA ALA A 20 1.45 -6.91 -0.53
C ALA A 20 0.80 -6.82 -1.91
N PHE A 21 0.29 -5.62 -2.23
CA PHE A 21 -0.34 -5.32 -3.51
C PHE A 21 0.11 -3.95 -4.03
N LEU A 22 0.29 -3.82 -5.35
CA LEU A 22 0.42 -2.52 -6.01
C LEU A 22 -0.88 -2.20 -6.73
N TRP A 23 -1.52 -1.12 -6.34
CA TRP A 23 -2.66 -0.54 -7.04
C TRP A 23 -2.17 0.54 -8.00
N GLN A 24 -2.67 0.55 -9.23
CA GLN A 24 -2.44 1.66 -10.16
C GLN A 24 -3.78 2.25 -10.60
N THR A 25 -3.93 3.55 -10.39
CA THR A 25 -5.13 4.30 -10.78
C THR A 25 -5.07 4.72 -12.27
N PRO A 26 -6.23 5.05 -12.88
CA PRO A 26 -6.32 5.75 -14.16
C PRO A 26 -5.44 7.00 -14.28
N GLY A 27 -5.29 7.77 -13.21
CA GLY A 27 -4.41 8.93 -13.11
C GLY A 27 -2.94 8.59 -12.83
N GLU A 28 -2.55 7.34 -13.09
CA GLU A 28 -1.19 6.81 -12.96
C GLU A 28 -0.59 6.92 -11.55
N VAL A 29 -1.44 6.97 -10.51
CA VAL A 29 -0.98 6.91 -9.12
C VAL A 29 -0.74 5.46 -8.74
N ARG A 30 0.45 5.16 -8.22
CA ARG A 30 0.87 3.84 -7.77
C ARG A 30 0.86 3.78 -6.24
N VAL A 31 -0.01 2.93 -5.71
CA VAL A 31 -0.21 2.75 -4.27
C VAL A 31 0.25 1.36 -3.87
N LEU A 32 1.35 1.27 -3.14
CA LEU A 32 1.90 0.02 -2.62
C LEU A 32 1.34 -0.25 -1.23
N ILE A 33 0.67 -1.37 -1.06
CA ILE A 33 0.06 -1.78 0.21
C ILE A 33 0.94 -2.85 0.84
N ASP A 34 1.22 -2.73 2.13
CA ASP A 34 1.90 -3.71 3.00
C ASP A 34 3.13 -4.43 2.38
N PRO A 35 4.15 -3.70 1.86
CA PRO A 35 5.38 -4.36 1.44
C PRO A 35 6.03 -5.05 2.65
N TYR A 36 6.42 -6.30 2.48
CA TYR A 36 6.95 -7.13 3.56
C TYR A 36 8.48 -7.24 3.50
N ARG A 37 9.11 -7.63 4.60
CA ARG A 37 10.55 -7.91 4.64
C ARG A 37 10.85 -9.09 5.55
N ASN A 38 12.08 -9.59 5.52
CA ASN A 38 12.59 -10.42 6.60
C ASN A 38 13.22 -9.54 7.70
N ARG A 39 13.31 -10.08 8.91
CA ARG A 39 14.13 -9.52 9.99
C ARG A 39 15.34 -10.40 10.22
N HIS A 40 16.40 -9.82 10.81
CA HIS A 40 17.61 -10.56 11.17
C HIS A 40 17.32 -11.79 12.06
N ASP A 41 16.28 -11.71 12.89
CA ASP A 41 15.86 -12.75 13.84
C ASP A 41 14.67 -13.60 13.32
N ARG A 42 14.06 -13.23 12.19
CA ARG A 42 12.89 -13.91 11.63
C ARG A 42 12.92 -13.89 10.11
N TYR A 43 13.21 -15.07 9.54
CA TYR A 43 13.25 -15.29 8.11
C TYR A 43 12.03 -16.11 7.66
N ARG A 44 11.01 -15.42 7.14
CA ARG A 44 9.74 -16.03 6.69
C ARG A 44 9.66 -16.12 5.17
N PHE A 45 10.23 -15.14 4.47
CA PHE A 45 10.11 -15.01 3.02
C PHE A 45 11.36 -15.57 2.34
N THR A 46 11.19 -16.45 1.36
CA THR A 46 12.32 -17.07 0.65
C THR A 46 13.00 -16.11 -0.33
N ARG A 47 12.36 -14.99 -0.63
CA ARG A 47 12.87 -13.91 -1.50
C ARG A 47 12.68 -12.57 -0.81
N ARG A 48 13.60 -11.65 -1.07
CA ARG A 48 13.43 -10.23 -0.70
C ARG A 48 12.24 -9.67 -1.47
N PHE A 49 11.51 -8.75 -0.84
CA PHE A 49 10.52 -7.95 -1.57
C PHE A 49 11.21 -7.18 -2.70
N PRO A 50 10.66 -7.18 -3.92
CA PRO A 50 11.30 -6.50 -5.02
C PRO A 50 11.26 -4.99 -4.81
N ASP A 51 12.17 -4.26 -5.47
CA ASP A 51 12.09 -2.81 -5.51
C ASP A 51 10.90 -2.42 -6.42
N VAL A 52 9.85 -1.85 -5.82
CA VAL A 52 8.60 -1.47 -6.52
C VAL A 52 8.45 0.04 -6.53
N PRO A 53 8.58 0.69 -7.70
CA PRO A 53 8.27 2.11 -7.84
C PRO A 53 6.82 2.41 -7.48
N CYS A 54 6.61 3.27 -6.49
CA CYS A 54 5.30 3.73 -6.05
C CYS A 54 5.35 5.20 -5.63
N ASP A 55 4.19 5.82 -5.53
CA ASP A 55 4.04 7.22 -5.11
C ASP A 55 3.57 7.29 -3.64
N LEU A 56 2.78 6.30 -3.23
CA LEU A 56 2.19 6.16 -1.91
C LEU A 56 2.37 4.74 -1.38
N ALA A 57 2.75 4.60 -0.12
CA ALA A 57 2.73 3.34 0.60
C ALA A 57 1.66 3.35 1.70
N LEU A 58 0.84 2.31 1.76
CA LEU A 58 -0.17 2.11 2.81
C LEU A 58 0.28 0.96 3.71
N ILE A 59 0.44 1.23 5.00
CA ILE A 59 0.85 0.24 6.00
C ILE A 59 -0.28 0.05 6.99
N THR A 60 -0.86 -1.15 7.01
CA THR A 60 -1.98 -1.49 7.89
C THR A 60 -1.53 -1.52 9.35
N HIS A 61 -0.35 -2.07 9.64
CA HIS A 61 0.31 -2.04 10.95
C HIS A 61 1.80 -2.37 10.89
N ALA A 62 2.55 -2.07 11.95
CA ALA A 62 4.03 -2.11 11.97
C ALA A 62 4.63 -3.50 12.27
N HIS A 63 4.07 -4.57 11.70
CA HIS A 63 4.74 -5.88 11.71
C HIS A 63 5.64 -6.04 10.50
N PHE A 64 6.67 -6.89 10.62
CA PHE A 64 7.69 -7.06 9.57
C PHE A 64 7.15 -7.70 8.28
N ASP A 65 6.08 -8.48 8.40
CA ASP A 65 5.34 -9.04 7.28
C ASP A 65 4.37 -8.04 6.64
N HIS A 66 4.26 -6.81 7.16
CA HIS A 66 3.45 -5.74 6.59
C HIS A 66 4.25 -4.44 6.32
N ASP A 67 5.44 -4.28 6.91
CA ASP A 67 6.18 -3.02 6.89
C ASP A 67 7.66 -3.20 6.49
N ALA A 68 7.91 -2.91 5.21
CA ALA A 68 9.22 -2.73 4.60
C ALA A 68 9.45 -1.29 4.11
N THR A 69 8.84 -0.30 4.78
CA THR A 69 8.95 1.12 4.37
C THR A 69 10.38 1.64 4.31
N LEU A 70 11.29 1.08 5.10
CA LEU A 70 12.72 1.41 5.09
C LEU A 70 13.44 1.01 3.80
N GLU A 71 12.82 0.18 2.96
CA GLU A 71 13.37 -0.25 1.67
C GLU A 71 12.81 0.56 0.49
N LEU A 72 11.88 1.50 0.76
CA LEU A 72 11.26 2.35 -0.26
C LEU A 72 12.12 3.58 -0.54
N ALA A 73 11.93 4.18 -1.72
CA ALA A 73 12.59 5.44 -2.07
C ALA A 73 12.15 6.57 -1.14
N GLU A 74 13.04 7.51 -0.84
CA GLU A 74 12.80 8.65 0.07
C GLU A 74 11.64 9.56 -0.38
N THR A 75 11.31 9.54 -1.66
CA THR A 75 10.21 10.32 -2.24
C THR A 75 8.82 9.72 -2.00
N VAL A 76 8.75 8.48 -1.49
CA VAL A 76 7.47 7.78 -1.28
C VAL A 76 6.79 8.33 -0.03
N SER A 77 5.54 8.76 -0.19
CA SER A 77 4.71 9.14 0.96
C SER A 77 4.19 7.88 1.66
N VAL A 78 4.18 7.86 3.00
CA VAL A 78 3.73 6.70 3.78
C VAL A 78 2.52 7.07 4.62
N LEU A 79 1.42 6.33 4.47
CA LEU A 79 0.23 6.41 5.32
C LEU A 79 0.11 5.15 6.18
N ARG A 80 -0.05 5.37 7.48
CA ARG A 80 -0.15 4.32 8.51
C ARG A 80 -1.10 4.73 9.65
N MET A 81 -2.09 5.55 9.31
CA MET A 81 -3.00 6.16 10.27
C MET A 81 -4.41 6.27 9.68
N PRO A 82 -5.46 6.30 10.52
CA PRO A 82 -6.81 6.61 10.07
C PRO A 82 -6.92 8.06 9.60
N GLY A 83 -7.91 8.34 8.76
CA GLY A 83 -8.18 9.67 8.19
C GLY A 83 -8.57 9.60 6.71
N ASP A 84 -8.91 10.75 6.15
CA ASP A 84 -9.26 10.91 4.74
C ASP A 84 -8.14 11.67 4.02
N PHE A 85 -7.64 11.10 2.93
CA PHE A 85 -6.49 11.59 2.17
C PHE A 85 -6.81 11.63 0.67
N HIS A 86 -6.43 12.71 0.00
CA HIS A 86 -6.67 12.89 -1.43
C HIS A 86 -5.35 13.15 -2.17
N HIS A 87 -5.16 12.45 -3.29
CA HIS A 87 -4.03 12.70 -4.18
C HIS A 87 -4.42 12.41 -5.63
N ARG A 88 -4.42 13.43 -6.50
CA ARG A 88 -4.87 13.31 -7.89
C ARG A 88 -6.28 12.69 -7.98
N ASP A 89 -6.43 11.56 -8.66
CA ASP A 89 -7.69 10.83 -8.82
C ASP A 89 -7.98 9.84 -7.69
N LEU A 90 -7.08 9.74 -6.70
CA LEU A 90 -7.18 8.82 -5.58
C LEU A 90 -7.78 9.50 -4.33
N HIS A 91 -8.78 8.85 -3.74
CA HIS A 91 -9.23 9.07 -2.37
C HIS A 91 -8.90 7.84 -1.52
N VAL A 92 -8.18 8.04 -0.41
CA VAL A 92 -7.86 7.00 0.56
C VAL A 92 -8.51 7.34 1.89
N ARG A 93 -9.32 6.41 2.40
CA ARG A 93 -9.86 6.47 3.76
C ARG A 93 -9.24 5.39 4.62
N GLY A 94 -8.45 5.80 5.61
CA GLY A 94 -7.95 4.97 6.69
C GLY A 94 -8.97 4.84 7.81
N ILE A 95 -9.34 3.62 8.15
CA ILE A 95 -10.33 3.29 9.17
C ILE A 95 -9.61 2.56 10.30
N LEU A 96 -9.67 3.11 11.51
CA LEU A 96 -9.04 2.49 12.67
C LEU A 96 -9.71 1.16 12.99
N ASP A 97 -8.87 0.15 13.19
CA ASP A 97 -9.24 -1.22 13.50
C ASP A 97 -8.26 -1.79 14.53
N GLN A 98 -8.49 -3.02 14.98
CA GLN A 98 -7.60 -3.73 15.91
C GLN A 98 -7.09 -5.03 15.30
N HIS A 99 -5.80 -5.30 15.47
CA HIS A 99 -5.22 -6.55 15.02
C HIS A 99 -5.83 -7.75 15.79
N SER A 100 -6.40 -8.70 15.07
CA SER A 100 -7.22 -9.80 15.62
C SER A 100 -6.44 -11.03 16.11
N GLY A 101 -5.16 -10.90 16.48
CA GLY A 101 -4.33 -12.04 16.90
C GLY A 101 -4.28 -12.22 18.41
N ARG A 102 -4.20 -13.47 18.88
CA ARG A 102 -4.03 -13.78 20.33
C ARG A 102 -2.85 -13.03 20.96
N PHE A 103 -1.78 -12.84 20.20
CA PHE A 103 -0.53 -12.19 20.64
C PHE A 103 -0.40 -10.73 20.21
N SER A 104 -1.37 -10.19 19.46
CA SER A 104 -1.39 -8.81 18.96
C SER A 104 -2.67 -8.07 19.37
N ARG A 105 -3.40 -8.62 20.35
CA ARG A 105 -4.66 -8.06 20.85
C ARG A 105 -4.41 -6.67 21.41
N GLY A 106 -5.14 -5.67 20.89
CA GLY A 106 -5.00 -4.27 21.27
C GLY A 106 -3.96 -3.48 20.46
N MET A 107 -3.23 -4.13 19.54
CA MET A 107 -2.41 -3.40 18.58
C MET A 107 -3.29 -2.75 17.51
N ALA A 108 -3.02 -1.48 17.21
CA ALA A 108 -3.72 -0.75 16.17
C ALA A 108 -3.50 -1.41 14.79
N ASN A 109 -4.58 -1.48 14.03
CA ASN A 109 -4.60 -1.81 12.62
C ASN A 109 -5.32 -0.68 11.87
N VAL A 110 -5.00 -0.47 10.60
CA VAL A 110 -5.71 0.47 9.75
C VAL A 110 -6.23 -0.29 8.53
N MET A 111 -7.54 -0.34 8.36
CA MET A 111 -8.14 -0.75 7.10
C MET A 111 -8.12 0.44 6.14
N PHE A 112 -7.74 0.21 4.88
CA PHE A 112 -7.77 1.26 3.86
C PHE A 112 -8.86 0.99 2.83
N ARG A 113 -9.72 1.98 2.60
CA ARG A 113 -10.61 2.03 1.45
C ARG A 113 -10.01 2.99 0.43
N LEU A 114 -9.79 2.51 -0.78
CA LEU A 114 -9.27 3.31 -1.88
C LEU A 114 -10.37 3.46 -2.93
N GLU A 115 -10.60 4.69 -3.36
CA GLU A 115 -11.59 5.07 -4.37
C GLU A 115 -10.87 5.87 -5.46
N THR A 116 -11.16 5.56 -6.73
CA THR A 116 -10.56 6.22 -7.89
C THR A 116 -11.53 6.16 -9.06
N ALA A 117 -11.36 7.08 -10.02
CA ALA A 117 -12.17 7.16 -11.25
C ALA A 117 -13.64 7.59 -11.11
N GLY A 118 -14.09 8.00 -9.92
CA GLY A 118 -15.45 8.47 -9.67
C GLY A 118 -16.42 7.34 -9.39
#